data_AF-A0A9E1JSQ1-F1
#
_entry.id   AF-A0A9E1JSQ1-F1
#
_cell.length_a   1.000
_cell.length_b   1.000
_cell.length_c   1.000
_cell.angle_alpha   90.00
_cell.angle_beta   90.00
_cell.angle_gamma   90.00
#
_symmetry.space_group_name_H-M   'P 1'
#
loop_
_entity.id
_entity.type
_entity.pdbx_description
1 polymer ?
#
loop_
_entity_poly.entity_id
_entity_poly.type
_entity_poly.pdbx_seq_one_letter_code
_entity_poly.pdbx_strand_id
1 'polypeptide(L)' 'MTKELIMIGNEQDQAYTKKEIEEIVKMVRLELYNKGIGCGSKAIKKRLVEFYQIESVPSESTIGRVLSRNGLTHSRTGFY' A
#
# COMPACT_ATOMS: atom_id res chain seq x y z
N MET A 1 -35.88 9.70 23.54
CA MET A 1 -34.69 9.08 24.15
C MET A 1 -33.79 8.63 23.02
N THR A 2 -32.71 9.39 22.85
CA THR A 2 -31.60 9.21 21.93
C THR A 2 -30.98 7.82 21.98
N LYS A 3 -30.77 7.21 20.82
CA LYS A 3 -29.51 6.54 20.47
C LYS A 3 -29.36 6.58 18.95
N GLU A 4 -28.54 7.52 18.51
CA GLU A 4 -27.83 7.45 17.25
C GLU A 4 -27.11 6.09 17.13
N LEU A 5 -27.10 5.50 15.94
CA LEU A 5 -26.00 4.66 15.52
C LEU A 5 -25.79 4.80 14.02
N ILE A 6 -25.16 5.92 13.69
CA ILE A 6 -24.01 6.07 12.79
C ILE A 6 -24.14 5.39 11.41
N MET A 7 -24.32 6.26 10.43
CA MET A 7 -23.89 6.11 9.03
C MET A 7 -22.50 5.48 8.93
N ILE A 8 -22.38 4.27 8.38
CA ILE A 8 -21.18 3.92 7.61
C ILE A 8 -21.67 3.19 6.36
N GLY A 9 -22.30 3.95 5.46
CA GLY A 9 -22.23 3.61 4.05
C GLY A 9 -20.75 3.47 3.71
N ASN A 10 -20.37 2.35 3.10
CA ASN A 10 -19.00 2.15 2.67
C ASN A 10 -18.77 3.06 1.44
N GLU A 11 -18.44 4.32 1.72
CA GLU A 11 -18.15 5.38 0.76
C GLU A 11 -16.74 5.19 0.16
N GLN A 12 -16.48 4.00 -0.38
CA GLN A 12 -15.19 3.66 -0.97
C GLN A 12 -15.30 3.71 -2.49
N ASP A 13 -15.52 4.91 -3.00
CA ASP A 13 -15.24 5.28 -4.39
C ASP A 13 -14.26 6.48 -4.40
N GLN A 14 -13.31 6.48 -3.45
CA GLN A 14 -12.29 7.50 -3.38
C GLN A 14 -11.09 7.08 -4.22
N ALA A 15 -11.04 7.61 -5.43
CA ALA A 15 -9.86 7.52 -6.28
C ALA A 15 -8.67 8.22 -5.59
N TYR A 16 -7.71 7.43 -5.09
CA TYR A 16 -6.47 7.97 -4.53
C TYR A 16 -5.70 8.75 -5.59
N THR A 17 -5.20 9.93 -5.21
CA THR A 17 -4.24 10.66 -6.01
C THR A 17 -2.93 9.88 -6.11
N LYS A 18 -2.12 10.20 -7.13
CA LYS A 18 -0.79 9.59 -7.28
C LYS A 18 0.08 9.76 -6.04
N LYS A 19 0.01 10.92 -5.37
CA LYS A 19 0.80 11.21 -4.18
C LYS A 19 0.37 10.34 -2.99
N GLU A 20 -0.94 10.14 -2.82
CA GLU A 20 -1.47 9.25 -1.78
C GLU A 20 -1.08 7.80 -2.05
N ILE A 21 -1.15 7.33 -3.30
CA ILE A 21 -0.65 6.00 -3.68
C ILE A 21 0.84 5.85 -3.35
N GLU A 22 1.67 6.87 -3.60
CA GLU A 22 3.08 6.83 -3.21
C GLU A 22 3.26 6.75 -1.69
N GLU A 23 2.44 7.45 -0.90
CA GLU A 23 2.46 7.36 0.56
C GLU A 23 2.06 5.97 1.05
N ILE A 24 0.98 5.42 0.52
CA ILE A 24 0.50 4.09 0.89
C ILE A 24 1.55 3.03 0.55
N VAL A 25 2.23 3.15 -0.60
CA VAL A 25 3.36 2.26 -0.97
C VAL A 25 4.47 2.31 0.09
N LYS A 26 4.84 3.51 0.58
CA LYS A 26 5.86 3.66 1.64
C LYS A 26 5.39 3.04 2.96
N MET A 27 4.14 3.28 3.34
CA MET A 27 3.54 2.72 4.56
C MET A 27 3.52 1.20 4.54
N VAL A 28 3.05 0.60 3.45
CA VAL A 28 3.03 -0.86 3.26
C VAL A 28 4.45 -1.42 3.28
N ARG A 29 5.41 -0.75 2.62
CA ARG A 29 6.81 -1.17 2.66
C ARG A 29 7.35 -1.24 4.08
N LEU A 30 7.09 -0.23 4.91
CA LEU A 30 7.52 -0.18 6.31
C LEU A 30 6.81 -1.22 7.16
N GLU A 31 5.51 -1.42 6.95
CA GLU A 31 4.73 -2.47 7.61
C GLU A 31 5.36 -3.86 7.40
N LEU A 32 5.66 -4.20 6.14
CA LEU A 32 6.28 -5.49 5.80
C LEU A 32 7.69 -5.62 6.38
N TYR A 33 8.47 -4.52 6.38
CA TYR A 33 9.81 -4.49 6.98
C TYR A 33 9.77 -4.83 8.47
N ASN A 34 8.89 -4.14 9.20
CA ASN A 34 8.78 -4.23 10.65
C ASN A 34 8.28 -5.61 11.09
N LYS A 35 7.56 -6.32 10.19
CA LYS A 35 7.15 -7.71 10.38
C LYS A 35 8.25 -8.72 10.00
N GLY A 36 9.40 -8.28 9.50
CA GLY A 36 10.50 -9.14 9.09
C GLY A 36 10.20 -10.00 7.86
N ILE A 37 9.20 -9.63 7.06
CA ILE A 37 8.79 -10.41 5.87
C ILE A 37 9.20 -9.73 4.57
N GLY A 38 9.14 -10.49 3.47
CA GLY A 38 9.51 -10.00 2.15
C GLY A 38 8.74 -8.74 1.76
N CYS A 39 9.49 -7.71 1.35
CA CYS A 39 8.99 -6.33 1.18
C CYS A 39 9.37 -5.74 -0.19
N GLY A 40 9.63 -6.60 -1.17
CA GLY A 40 9.83 -6.22 -2.57
C GLY A 40 8.56 -5.73 -3.26
N SER A 41 8.69 -5.26 -4.50
CA SER A 41 7.58 -4.71 -5.29
C SER A 41 6.38 -5.66 -5.42
N LYS A 42 6.62 -6.96 -5.66
CA LYS A 42 5.58 -8.00 -5.70
C LYS A 42 4.82 -8.13 -4.40
N ALA A 43 5.54 -8.18 -3.27
CA ALA A 43 4.93 -8.32 -1.95
C ALA A 43 4.08 -7.10 -1.57
N ILE A 44 4.57 -5.90 -1.89
CA ILE A 44 3.82 -4.66 -1.70
C ILE A 44 2.57 -4.67 -2.57
N LYS A 45 2.70 -4.95 -3.87
CA LYS A 45 1.56 -5.01 -4.80
C LYS A 45 0.49 -5.98 -4.30
N LYS A 46 0.89 -7.17 -3.85
CA LYS A 46 -0.01 -8.17 -3.25
C LYS A 46 -0.73 -7.63 -2.02
N ARG A 47 0.00 -6.98 -1.10
CA ARG A 47 -0.58 -6.39 0.12
C ARG A 47 -1.59 -5.28 -0.20
N LEU A 48 -1.31 -4.43 -1.20
CA LEU A 48 -2.21 -3.35 -1.63
C LEU A 48 -3.55 -3.88 -2.16
N VAL A 49 -3.51 -4.98 -2.93
CA VAL A 49 -4.72 -5.62 -3.47
C VAL A 49 -5.47 -6.38 -2.36
N GLU A 50 -4.80 -7.29 -1.66
CA GLU A 50 -5.48 -8.27 -0.81
C GLU A 50 -5.94 -7.70 0.53
N PHE A 51 -5.23 -6.71 1.08
CA PHE A 51 -5.52 -6.17 2.42
C PHE A 51 -6.07 -4.75 2.38
N TYR A 52 -5.53 -3.90 1.50
CA TYR A 52 -5.98 -2.50 1.38
C TYR A 52 -7.04 -2.30 0.29
N GLN A 53 -7.36 -3.33 -0.52
CA GLN A 53 -8.40 -3.31 -1.55
C GLN A 53 -8.32 -2.10 -2.48
N ILE A 54 -7.11 -1.65 -2.79
CA ILE A 54 -6.90 -0.48 -3.65
C ILE A 54 -7.23 -0.86 -5.09
N GLU A 55 -8.13 -0.09 -5.73
CA GLU A 55 -8.55 -0.36 -7.09
C GLU A 55 -7.47 -0.02 -8.13
N SER A 56 -6.81 1.13 -7.97
CA SER A 56 -5.75 1.59 -8.87
C SER A 56 -4.35 1.28 -8.34
N VAL A 57 -3.96 0.01 -8.40
CA VAL A 57 -2.65 -0.44 -7.88
C VAL A 57 -1.52 -0.10 -8.85
N PRO A 58 -0.45 0.57 -8.40
CA PRO A 58 0.70 0.85 -9.25
C PRO A 58 1.38 -0.44 -9.73
N SER A 59 1.99 -0.38 -10.92
CA SER A 59 2.81 -1.48 -11.42
C SER A 59 4.03 -1.72 -10.52
N GLU A 60 4.58 -2.94 -10.56
CA GLU A 60 5.77 -3.30 -9.78
C GLU A 60 6.96 -2.38 -10.06
N SER A 61 7.14 -1.97 -11.32
CA SER A 61 8.18 -1.01 -11.72
C SER A 61 7.96 0.38 -11.12
N THR A 62 6.70 0.84 -11.02
CA THR A 62 6.35 2.09 -10.36
C THR A 62 6.63 2.01 -8.85
N ILE A 63 6.20 0.92 -8.20
CA ILE A 63 6.54 0.65 -6.80
C ILE A 63 8.06 0.66 -6.60
N GLY A 64 8.81 -0.04 -7.46
CA GLY A 64 10.26 -0.09 -7.43
C GLY A 64 10.91 1.29 -7.52
N ARG A 65 10.40 2.18 -8.40
CA ARG A 65 10.85 3.57 -8.52
C ARG A 65 10.54 4.40 -7.28
N VAL A 66 9.34 4.27 -6.71
CA VAL A 66 8.95 4.96 -5.47
C VAL A 66 9.91 4.57 -4.35
N LEU A 67 10.14 3.28 -4.17
CA LEU A 67 11.07 2.78 -3.16
C LEU A 67 12.49 3.31 -3.37
N SER A 68 13.01 3.27 -4.60
CA SER A 68 14.37 3.75 -4.90
C SER A 68 14.52 5.25 -4.65
N ARG A 69 13.53 6.07 -5.05
CA ARG A 69 13.54 7.52 -4.83
C ARG A 69 13.48 7.91 -3.35
N ASN A 70 12.93 7.04 -2.50
CA ASN A 70 12.76 7.28 -1.07
C ASN A 70 13.76 6.49 -0.21
N GLY A 71 14.79 5.87 -0.78
CA GLY A 71 15.80 5.11 -0.03
C GLY A 71 15.28 3.80 0.60
N LEU A 72 14.11 3.31 0.22
CA LEU A 72 13.46 2.13 0.78
C LEU A 72 13.85 0.81 0.04
N THR A 73 15.15 0.67 -0.26
CA THR A 73 15.69 -0.44 -1.07
C THR A 73 16.32 -1.56 -0.26
N HIS A 74 16.56 -1.36 1.04
CA HIS A 74 17.13 -2.37 1.93
C HIS A 74 16.23 -3.61 2.02
N SER A 75 16.78 -4.80 2.28
CA SER A 75 16.03 -6.06 2.47
C SER A 75 15.04 -6.44 1.36
N ARG A 76 15.28 -6.07 0.09
CA ARG A 76 14.51 -6.59 -1.05
C ARG A 76 14.81 -8.09 -1.24
N THR A 77 14.14 -8.96 -0.50
CA THR A 77 14.15 -10.41 -0.76
C THR A 77 13.30 -10.66 -2.00
N GLY A 78 13.96 -10.66 -3.16
CA GLY A 78 13.35 -10.85 -4.46
C GLY A 78 12.94 -12.29 -4.70
N PHE A 79 11.72 -12.48 -5.20
CA PHE A 79 11.54 -13.37 -6.34
C PHE A 79 11.41 -12.43 -7.54
N TYR A 80 12.49 -12.26 -8.30
CA TYR A 80 12.46 -11.59 -9.61
C TYR A 80 11.71 -12.47 -10.61
#